data_AF-A0A7U4QPT2-F1
#
_entry.id   AF-A0A7U4QPT2-F1
#
_cell.length_a   1.000
_cell.length_b   1.000
_cell.length_c   1.000
_cell.angle_alpha   90.00
_cell.angle_beta   90.00
_cell.angle_gamma   90.00
#
_symmetry.space_group_name_H-M   'P 1'
#
loop_
_entity.id
_entity.type
_entity.pdbx_description
1 polymer ?
#
loop_
_entity_poly.entity_id
_entity_poly.type
_entity_poly.pdbx_seq_one_letter_code
_entity_poly.pdbx_strand_id
1 'polypeptide(L)'
;MNTIKLSDKLSMFSSYWDPHVVADYNQNEVMVVKFQGEYPFHKHEETDDFFYVLEGEMFMDIEGEHSRLVKAGELFIVPKGVSHRPRAEHEVKVLLIEPKGEPNSGDSDREPAPKPRI
;
A
#
# COMPACT_ATOMS: atom_id res chain seq x y z
N MET A 1 11.26 16.09 -16.80
CA MET A 1 9.88 15.96 -16.27
C MET A 1 9.10 15.16 -17.29
N ASN A 2 8.79 13.90 -16.98
CA ASN A 2 8.06 13.00 -17.88
C ASN A 2 6.80 12.50 -17.17
N THR A 3 5.74 12.25 -17.93
CA THR A 3 4.53 11.62 -17.41
C THR A 3 4.80 10.15 -17.08
N ILE A 4 4.29 9.67 -15.95
CA ILE A 4 4.35 8.26 -15.57
C ILE A 4 2.96 7.67 -15.75
N LYS A 5 2.87 6.58 -16.53
CA LYS A 5 1.64 5.81 -16.68
C LYS A 5 1.69 4.63 -15.71
N LEU A 6 0.90 4.69 -14.64
CA LEU A 6 0.95 3.70 -13.55
C LEU A 6 0.66 2.28 -14.04
N SER A 7 -0.21 2.11 -15.04
CA SER A 7 -0.47 0.79 -15.65
C SER A 7 0.79 0.15 -16.24
N ASP A 8 1.66 0.97 -16.83
CA ASP A 8 2.89 0.48 -17.46
C ASP A 8 3.88 0.05 -16.36
N LYS A 9 3.95 0.80 -15.25
CA LYS A 9 4.75 0.43 -14.06
C LYS A 9 4.26 -0.86 -13.41
N LEU A 10 2.94 -0.97 -13.22
CA LEU A 10 2.29 -2.20 -12.73
C LEU A 10 2.53 -3.41 -13.66
N SER A 11 2.78 -3.21 -14.95
CA SER A 11 3.09 -4.31 -15.87
C SER A 11 4.52 -4.86 -15.75
N MET A 12 5.41 -4.15 -15.03
CA MET A 12 6.82 -4.53 -14.90
C MET A 12 7.09 -5.63 -13.87
N PHE A 13 6.12 -5.95 -13.02
CA PHE A 13 6.26 -6.94 -11.95
C PHE A 13 4.96 -7.74 -11.75
N SER A 14 5.09 -8.92 -11.14
CA SER A 14 3.98 -9.80 -10.78
C SER A 14 4.03 -10.25 -9.32
N SER A 15 4.98 -9.73 -8.54
CA SER A 15 5.12 -9.99 -7.12
C SER A 15 4.01 -9.27 -6.32
N TYR A 16 3.79 -9.76 -5.10
CA TYR A 16 2.79 -9.24 -4.18
C TYR A 16 3.42 -8.75 -2.90
N TRP A 17 2.78 -7.73 -2.31
CA TRP A 17 3.14 -7.12 -1.02
C TRP A 17 4.46 -6.32 -1.00
N ASP A 18 5.16 -6.21 -2.12
CA ASP A 18 6.37 -5.42 -2.29
C ASP A 18 6.08 -4.13 -3.10
N PRO A 19 6.01 -2.97 -2.43
CA PRO A 19 5.81 -1.69 -3.12
C PRO A 19 6.99 -1.35 -4.03
N HIS A 20 6.68 -0.85 -5.22
CA HIS A 20 7.67 -0.39 -6.19
C HIS A 20 7.60 1.12 -6.33
N VAL A 21 8.73 1.81 -6.15
CA VAL A 21 8.80 3.27 -6.23
C VAL A 21 8.78 3.71 -7.69
N VAL A 22 7.83 4.58 -8.04
CA VAL A 22 7.66 5.12 -9.40
C VAL A 22 8.09 6.58 -9.51
N ALA A 23 8.03 7.34 -8.42
CA ALA A 23 8.48 8.73 -8.36
C ALA A 23 8.79 9.17 -6.93
N ASP A 24 9.50 10.29 -6.80
CA ASP A 24 9.62 11.02 -5.53
C ASP A 24 8.75 12.28 -5.58
N TYR A 25 8.09 12.61 -4.47
CA TYR A 25 7.34 13.86 -4.29
C TYR A 25 7.66 14.44 -2.92
N ASN A 26 8.37 15.57 -2.90
CA ASN A 26 8.98 16.12 -1.69
C ASN A 26 9.86 15.08 -0.99
N GLN A 27 9.61 14.81 0.30
CA GLN A 27 10.29 13.78 1.09
C GLN A 27 9.52 12.44 1.11
N ASN A 28 8.56 12.26 0.19
CA ASN A 28 7.75 11.06 0.06
C ASN A 28 8.10 10.30 -1.22
N GLU A 29 7.81 9.00 -1.20
CA GLU A 29 7.87 8.10 -2.35
C GLU A 29 6.44 7.82 -2.83
N VAL A 30 6.23 7.97 -4.14
CA VAL A 30 5.01 7.50 -4.81
C VAL A 30 5.29 6.09 -5.30
N MET A 31 4.46 5.14 -4.87
CA MET A 31 4.68 3.71 -5.12
C MET A 31 3.44 3.04 -5.69
N VAL A 32 3.64 1.94 -6.40
CA VAL A 32 2.56 1.02 -6.76
C VAL A 32 2.82 -0.35 -6.16
N VAL A 33 1.77 -1.03 -5.74
CA VAL A 33 1.83 -2.38 -5.20
C VAL A 33 0.68 -3.22 -5.75
N LYS A 34 0.91 -4.52 -5.85
CA LYS A 34 -0.13 -5.52 -6.06
C LYS A 34 -0.22 -6.39 -4.83
N PHE A 35 -1.40 -6.82 -4.45
CA PHE A 35 -1.50 -7.87 -3.44
C PHE A 35 -2.78 -8.70 -3.57
N GLN A 36 -2.72 -9.88 -2.96
CA GLN A 36 -3.83 -10.81 -2.77
C GLN A 36 -3.58 -11.56 -1.46
N GLY A 37 -4.65 -11.99 -0.79
CA GLY A 37 -4.63 -12.59 0.53
C GLY A 37 -4.66 -11.52 1.61
N GLU A 38 -4.08 -11.81 2.77
CA GLU A 38 -4.06 -10.91 3.92
C GLU A 38 -2.63 -10.57 4.34
N TYR A 39 -2.44 -9.32 4.76
CA TYR A 39 -1.23 -8.91 5.46
C TYR A 39 -1.37 -9.23 6.96
N PRO A 40 -0.31 -9.24 7.77
CA PRO A 40 -0.48 -9.24 9.23
C PRO A 40 -1.15 -7.95 9.71
N PHE A 41 -1.80 -8.03 10.88
CA PHE A 41 -2.11 -6.80 11.62
C PHE A 41 -0.81 -6.09 11.99
N HIS A 42 -0.79 -4.79 11.80
CA HIS A 42 0.33 -3.92 12.09
C HIS A 42 -0.16 -2.49 12.31
N LYS A 43 0.74 -1.64 12.81
CA LYS A 43 0.55 -0.21 12.91
C LYS A 43 1.84 0.51 12.55
N HIS A 44 1.67 1.75 12.12
CA HIS A 44 2.75 2.72 11.95
C HIS A 44 2.62 3.75 13.07
N GLU A 45 3.61 3.86 13.96
CA GLU A 45 3.52 4.75 15.13
C GLU A 45 3.56 6.23 14.75
N GLU A 46 4.34 6.56 13.72
CA GLU A 46 4.70 7.95 13.41
C GLU A 46 4.06 8.48 12.12
N THR A 47 3.59 7.60 11.24
CA THR A 47 3.06 7.96 9.92
C THR A 47 1.64 7.42 9.73
N ASP A 48 0.83 8.19 9.00
CA ASP A 48 -0.42 7.66 8.45
C ASP A 48 -0.06 6.74 7.27
N ASP A 49 -0.91 5.76 6.97
CA ASP A 49 -0.74 4.85 5.82
C ASP A 49 -1.79 5.16 4.75
N PHE A 50 -1.36 5.27 3.49
CA PHE A 50 -2.16 5.76 2.36
C PHE A 50 -2.45 4.66 1.33
N PHE A 51 -3.74 4.44 1.03
CA PHE A 51 -4.18 3.44 0.05
C PHE A 51 -5.14 4.03 -0.97
N TYR A 52 -4.73 4.17 -2.23
CA TYR A 52 -5.64 4.48 -3.34
C TYR A 52 -5.78 3.29 -4.29
N VAL A 53 -6.98 2.71 -4.37
CA VAL A 53 -7.21 1.51 -5.17
C VAL A 53 -7.32 1.89 -6.64
N LEU A 54 -6.41 1.38 -7.46
CA LEU A 54 -6.36 1.61 -8.90
C LEU A 54 -7.25 0.60 -9.65
N GLU A 55 -7.25 -0.66 -9.23
CA GLU A 55 -7.99 -1.77 -9.85
C GLU A 55 -8.28 -2.86 -8.82
N GLY A 56 -9.45 -3.49 -8.91
CA GLY A 56 -9.92 -4.47 -7.94
C GLY A 56 -10.58 -3.84 -6.72
N GLU A 57 -10.59 -4.58 -5.62
CA GLU A 57 -11.08 -4.11 -4.33
C GLU A 57 -10.29 -4.77 -3.19
N MET A 58 -10.19 -4.07 -2.08
CA MET A 58 -9.56 -4.54 -0.85
C MET A 58 -10.47 -4.29 0.34
N PHE A 59 -10.27 -5.05 1.39
CA PHE A 59 -10.81 -4.79 2.71
C PHE A 59 -9.72 -4.23 3.61
N MET A 60 -10.06 -3.20 4.37
CA MET A 60 -9.28 -2.70 5.47
C MET A 60 -9.93 -3.17 6.78
N ASP A 61 -9.26 -4.08 7.48
CA ASP A 61 -9.66 -4.46 8.84
C ASP A 61 -8.98 -3.50 9.83
N ILE A 62 -9.76 -2.91 10.74
CA ILE A 62 -9.27 -2.10 11.85
C ILE A 62 -9.57 -2.85 13.14
N GLU A 63 -8.60 -2.93 14.05
CA GLU A 63 -8.76 -3.70 15.28
C GLU A 63 -9.96 -3.20 16.12
N GLY A 64 -10.87 -4.12 16.44
CA GLY A 64 -12.09 -3.80 17.19
C GLY A 64 -13.22 -3.14 16.39
N GLU A 65 -13.07 -2.95 15.07
CA GLU A 65 -14.10 -2.36 14.22
C GLU A 65 -14.59 -3.32 13.12
N HIS A 66 -15.67 -2.93 12.44
CA HIS A 66 -16.09 -3.57 11.21
C HIS A 66 -15.08 -3.35 10.08
N SER A 67 -14.90 -4.36 9.23
CA SER A 67 -14.08 -4.23 8.03
C SER A 67 -14.67 -3.18 7.07
N ARG A 68 -13.82 -2.41 6.39
CA ARG A 68 -14.22 -1.42 5.37
C ARG A 68 -13.83 -1.94 4.00
N LEU A 69 -14.77 -1.99 3.07
CA LEU A 69 -14.50 -2.28 1.66
C LEU A 69 -14.03 -1.01 0.96
N VAL A 70 -12.94 -1.10 0.21
CA VAL A 70 -12.36 0.00 -0.59
C VAL A 70 -12.21 -0.51 -2.02
N LYS A 71 -12.87 0.17 -2.97
CA LYS A 71 -12.96 -0.22 -4.37
C LYS A 71 -12.11 0.66 -5.27
N ALA A 72 -11.88 0.21 -6.50
CA ALA A 72 -11.21 1.01 -7.53
C ALA A 72 -11.79 2.44 -7.63
N GLY A 73 -10.90 3.43 -7.54
CA GLY A 73 -11.23 4.85 -7.52
C GLY A 73 -11.39 5.45 -6.12
N GLU A 74 -11.39 4.63 -5.06
CA GLU A 74 -11.53 5.08 -3.67
C GLU A 74 -10.18 5.18 -2.96
N LEU A 75 -10.11 6.12 -2.01
CA LEU A 75 -8.98 6.37 -1.14
C LEU A 75 -9.32 5.96 0.29
N PHE A 76 -8.37 5.33 0.98
CA PHE A 76 -8.44 5.07 2.41
C PHE A 76 -7.13 5.51 3.07
N ILE A 77 -7.24 6.23 4.18
CA ILE A 77 -6.10 6.64 5.00
C ILE A 77 -6.27 6.00 6.36
N VAL A 78 -5.25 5.28 6.82
CA VAL A 78 -5.19 4.77 8.19
C VAL A 78 -4.37 5.76 9.02
N PRO A 79 -4.96 6.41 10.04
CA PRO A 79 -4.20 7.30 10.91
C PRO A 79 -3.09 6.54 11.65
N LYS A 80 -1.98 7.23 11.91
CA LYS A 80 -0.89 6.70 12.72
C LYS A 80 -1.37 6.16 14.08
N GLY A 81 -0.72 5.09 14.53
CA GLY A 81 -1.02 4.36 15.76
C GLY A 81 -2.23 3.44 15.67
N VAL A 82 -2.94 3.39 14.54
CA VAL A 82 -4.09 2.49 14.34
C VAL A 82 -3.61 1.12 13.86
N SER A 83 -3.93 0.10 14.66
CA SER A 83 -3.73 -1.32 14.31
C SER A 83 -4.70 -1.72 13.21
N HIS A 84 -4.15 -2.13 12.07
CA HIS A 84 -4.91 -2.40 10.85
C HIS A 84 -4.30 -3.52 10.01
N ARG A 85 -5.09 -4.01 9.05
CA ARG A 85 -4.69 -5.05 8.12
C ARG A 85 -5.39 -4.89 6.77
N PRO A 86 -4.65 -4.62 5.67
CA PRO A 86 -5.20 -4.75 4.33
C PRO A 86 -5.30 -6.23 3.93
N ARG A 87 -6.39 -6.58 3.24
CA ARG A 87 -6.58 -7.90 2.64
C ARG A 87 -7.42 -7.82 1.37
N ALA A 88 -7.20 -8.73 0.43
CA ALA A 88 -7.96 -8.80 -0.83
C ALA A 88 -8.18 -10.27 -1.23
N GLU A 89 -9.39 -10.63 -1.63
CA GLU A 89 -9.71 -11.99 -2.07
C GLU A 89 -9.09 -12.31 -3.45
N HIS A 90 -9.06 -11.30 -4.32
CA HIS A 90 -8.43 -11.31 -5.63
C HIS A 90 -7.31 -10.27 -5.69
N GLU A 91 -6.49 -10.31 -6.76
CA GLU A 91 -5.45 -9.29 -6.97
C GLU A 91 -6.07 -7.89 -6.98
N VAL A 92 -5.53 -7.01 -6.15
CA VAL A 92 -5.82 -5.58 -6.13
C VAL A 92 -4.54 -4.81 -6.48
N LYS A 93 -4.69 -3.70 -7.20
CA LYS A 93 -3.58 -2.80 -7.56
C LYS A 93 -3.79 -1.48 -6.83
N VAL A 94 -2.78 -1.04 -6.08
CA VAL A 94 -2.90 0.09 -5.17
C VAL A 94 -1.74 1.07 -5.40
N LEU A 95 -2.06 2.35 -5.37
CA LEU A 95 -1.12 3.45 -5.27
C LEU A 95 -0.92 3.79 -3.79
N LEU A 96 0.35 3.87 -3.38
CA LEU A 96 0.76 4.29 -2.04
C LEU A 96 1.55 5.59 -2.14
N ILE A 97 1.49 6.41 -1.09
CA ILE A 97 2.32 7.61 -0.94
C ILE A 97 2.80 7.67 0.50
N GLU A 98 4.08 7.37 0.71
CA GLU A 98 4.65 7.25 2.05
C GLU A 98 5.93 8.07 2.21
N PRO A 99 6.29 8.49 3.43
CA PRO A 99 7.61 9.05 3.70
C PRO A 99 8.73 8.14 3.21
N LYS A 100 9.78 8.74 2.67
CA LYS A 100 10.91 7.98 2.13
C LYS A 100 11.56 7.12 3.22
N GLY A 101 11.68 5.82 2.96
CA GLY A 101 12.26 4.86 3.87
C GLY A 101 11.30 4.27 4.90
N GLU A 102 10.02 4.66 4.90
CA GLU A 102 9.01 4.06 5.77
C GLU A 102 8.87 2.57 5.46
N PRO A 103 9.01 1.63 6.42
CA PRO A 103 8.87 0.20 6.17
C PRO A 103 7.39 -0.17 6.02
N ASN A 104 7.02 -0.89 4.96
CA ASN A 104 5.63 -1.35 4.75
C ASN A 104 5.17 -2.45 5.73
N SER A 105 6.04 -2.89 6.63
CA SER A 105 5.71 -3.86 7.68
C SER A 105 5.08 -3.22 8.90
N GLY A 106 5.18 -1.90 9.08
CA GLY A 106 4.91 -1.24 10.36
C GLY A 106 5.70 -1.92 11.48
N ASP A 107 5.00 -2.22 12.58
CA ASP A 107 5.51 -2.98 13.73
C ASP A 107 5.31 -4.51 13.65
N SER A 108 4.91 -5.07 12.50
CA SER A 108 4.76 -6.52 12.36
C SER A 108 6.09 -7.27 12.40
N ASP A 109 6.03 -8.57 12.70
CA ASP A 109 7.17 -9.49 12.64
C ASP A 109 7.63 -9.84 11.21
N ARG A 110 7.06 -9.22 10.18
CA ARG A 110 7.50 -9.40 8.79
C ARG A 110 8.70 -8.52 8.50
N GLU A 111 9.69 -9.08 7.79
CA GLU A 111 10.75 -8.26 7.22
C GLU A 111 10.15 -7.24 6.23
N PRO A 112 10.55 -5.95 6.32
CA PRO A 112 10.15 -4.94 5.35
C PRO A 112 10.51 -5.38 3.93
N ALA A 113 9.57 -5.23 3.00
CA ALA A 113 9.84 -5.57 1.61
C ALA A 113 10.85 -4.58 1.01
N PRO A 114 11.75 -5.04 0.12
CA PRO A 114 12.54 -4.11 -0.67
C PRO A 114 11.61 -3.26 -1.53
N LYS A 115 11.96 -1.98 -1.70
CA LYS A 115 11.20 -1.02 -2.51
C LYS A 115 11.98 -0.64 -3.78
N PRO A 116 12.09 -1.54 -4.78
CA PRO A 116 12.86 -1.25 -5.99
C PRO A 116 12.25 -0.07 -6.75
N ARG A 117 13.12 0.71 -7.39
CA ARG A 117 12.71 1.84 -8.24
C ARG A 117 12.53 1.36 -9.67
N ILE A 118 11.37 1.65 -10.29
CA ILE A 118 11.02 1.20 -11.64
C ILE A 118 10.51 2.32 -12.54
#